data_AF-A0A947CRB0-F1
#
_entry.id   AF-A0A947CRB0-F1
#
_cell.length_a   1.000
_cell.length_b   1.000
_cell.length_c   1.000
_cell.angle_alpha   90.00
_cell.angle_beta   90.00
_cell.angle_gamma   90.00
#
_symmetry.space_group_name_H-M   'P 1'
#
loop_
_entity.id
_entity.type
_entity.pdbx_description
1 polymer ?
#
loop_
_entity_poly.entity_id
_entity_poly.type
_entity_poly.pdbx_seq_one_letter_code
_entity_poly.pdbx_strand_id
1 'polypeptide(L)'
;VPDMWLPARTYPGVVASGPKQLAVGAHPNGVTAAAPRSKEGPKAQRTRAVLLSTALYLFRERGFEATTMREIARMAGLSAGASYYHFSSKVGIIRAYYEQKTGEHVDRTDAIFRSTASLGERLRGAFHSKIELLARDRKLVGALLRSLSNPQDPLSIFAPENHPTRTGAVEIFERALAPLGLAAERARPLATALWGLHVAVLIYFSHDDSEDSARTHALIDDTVDLLAPLLELSGHVPAAQRTVDRLAELLAKAGLAA
;
A
#
# COMPACT_ATOMS: atom_id res chain seq x y z
N VAL A 1 38.92 13.54 8.99
CA VAL A 1 38.14 14.80 8.93
C VAL A 1 36.98 14.58 7.97
N PRO A 2 35.72 14.49 8.44
CA PRO A 2 34.58 14.23 7.58
C PRO A 2 33.75 15.50 7.38
N ASP A 3 33.79 16.07 6.18
CA ASP A 3 32.83 17.08 5.71
C ASP A 3 32.27 16.61 4.37
N MET A 4 31.09 16.01 4.40
CA MET A 4 30.28 15.80 3.20
C MET A 4 28.81 15.69 3.57
N TRP A 5 28.32 16.71 4.28
CA TRP A 5 26.90 17.00 4.42
C TRP A 5 26.46 17.84 3.22
N LEU A 6 25.68 17.25 2.31
CA LEU A 6 24.91 18.03 1.34
C LEU A 6 23.60 18.50 2.00
N PRO A 7 23.15 19.74 1.75
CA PRO A 7 22.03 20.33 2.47
C PRO A 7 20.68 19.74 2.04
N ALA A 8 19.76 19.69 3.00
CA ALA A 8 18.37 19.31 2.81
C ALA A 8 17.72 20.13 1.69
N ARG A 9 17.31 19.47 0.61
CA ARG A 9 16.31 20.03 -0.30
C ARG A 9 14.96 20.00 0.39
N THR A 10 14.47 21.17 0.77
CA THR A 10 13.10 21.40 1.23
C THR A 10 12.13 21.11 0.08
N TYR A 11 11.29 20.09 0.25
CA TYR A 11 10.11 19.89 -0.59
C TYR A 11 8.95 20.72 -0.01
N PRO A 12 8.39 21.69 -0.74
CA PRO A 12 7.25 22.46 -0.25
C PRO A 12 5.92 21.72 -0.52
N GLY A 13 5.11 21.60 0.55
CA GLY A 13 3.65 21.71 0.50
C GLY A 13 2.81 20.53 0.01
N VAL A 14 2.36 19.68 0.93
CA VAL A 14 1.00 19.09 0.89
C VAL A 14 0.48 19.03 2.32
N VAL A 15 -0.46 19.91 2.65
CA VAL A 15 -1.23 19.85 3.90
C VAL A 15 -2.42 18.94 3.62
N ALA A 16 -2.27 17.64 3.90
CA ALA A 16 -3.37 16.69 3.76
C ALA A 16 -4.46 16.99 4.81
N SER A 17 -5.64 17.32 4.32
CA SER A 17 -6.86 17.52 5.13
C SER A 17 -7.44 16.15 5.47
N GLY A 18 -7.57 15.82 6.75
CA GLY A 18 -8.03 14.51 7.21
C GLY A 18 -9.52 14.23 6.92
N PRO A 19 -9.94 12.94 6.86
CA PRO A 19 -11.32 12.58 6.58
C PRO A 19 -12.25 12.82 7.79
N LYS A 20 -13.47 13.29 7.49
CA LYS A 20 -14.60 13.46 8.44
C LYS A 20 -15.13 12.09 8.86
N GLN A 21 -15.13 11.80 10.17
CA GLN A 21 -15.78 10.61 10.75
C GLN A 21 -17.31 10.80 10.86
N LEU A 22 -18.06 9.78 10.43
CA LEU A 22 -19.49 9.61 10.70
C LEU A 22 -19.66 8.89 12.05
N ALA A 23 -20.49 9.45 12.93
CA ALA A 23 -20.75 8.96 14.28
C ALA A 23 -21.95 8.01 14.33
N VAL A 24 -21.86 6.90 15.07
CA VAL A 24 -23.00 6.06 15.45
C VAL A 24 -22.89 5.63 16.93
N GLY A 25 -23.89 6.03 17.72
CA GLY A 25 -24.60 5.26 18.78
C GLY A 25 -23.83 4.60 19.93
N ALA A 26 -24.09 5.04 21.16
CA ALA A 26 -23.53 4.53 22.41
C ALA A 26 -24.39 3.43 23.09
N HIS A 27 -23.73 2.53 23.86
CA HIS A 27 -24.23 1.95 25.11
C HIS A 27 -23.07 1.49 26.04
N PRO A 28 -23.27 1.40 27.37
CA PRO A 28 -22.22 1.57 28.38
C PRO A 28 -21.81 0.26 29.08
N ASN A 29 -20.50 0.08 29.33
CA ASN A 29 -19.92 -0.26 30.64
C ASN A 29 -18.43 -0.67 30.52
N GLY A 30 -17.57 0.22 31.02
CA GLY A 30 -16.52 -0.11 31.99
C GLY A 30 -15.41 -1.12 31.63
N VAL A 31 -14.51 -0.75 30.72
CA VAL A 31 -13.05 -0.94 30.91
C VAL A 31 -12.38 0.28 30.28
N THR A 32 -11.56 1.01 31.04
CA THR A 32 -10.85 2.22 30.60
C THR A 32 -9.82 1.92 29.51
N ALA A 33 -10.29 1.79 28.27
CA ALA A 33 -9.44 1.84 27.08
C ALA A 33 -8.98 3.29 26.88
N ALA A 34 -7.67 3.51 26.91
CA ALA A 34 -7.08 4.80 26.58
C ALA A 34 -7.54 5.24 25.18
N ALA A 35 -8.23 6.37 25.13
CA ALA A 35 -8.78 6.95 23.91
C ALA A 35 -7.71 7.17 22.82
N PRO A 36 -8.05 7.07 21.53
CA PRO A 36 -7.11 7.31 20.44
C PRO A 36 -6.74 8.81 20.40
N ARG A 37 -5.50 9.14 20.76
CA ARG A 37 -4.99 10.52 20.76
C ARG A 37 -4.67 10.98 19.34
N SER A 38 -5.69 11.46 18.62
CA SER A 38 -5.49 12.28 17.44
C SER A 38 -5.27 13.74 17.87
N LYS A 39 -4.01 14.20 17.75
CA LYS A 39 -3.53 15.58 17.48
C LYS A 39 -2.05 15.70 17.88
N GLU A 40 -1.19 14.96 17.20
CA GLU A 40 0.24 15.25 17.24
C GLU A 40 0.48 16.63 16.59
N GLY A 41 1.11 17.56 17.32
CA GLY A 41 1.42 18.89 16.78
C GLY A 41 2.41 18.82 15.61
N PRO A 42 2.54 19.90 14.80
CA PRO A 42 3.40 19.93 13.60
C PRO A 42 4.88 19.55 13.85
N LYS A 43 5.37 19.74 15.08
CA LYS A 43 6.72 19.30 15.48
C LYS A 43 6.82 17.78 15.61
N ALA A 44 5.84 17.14 16.24
CA ALA A 44 5.79 15.69 16.42
C ALA A 44 5.69 14.95 15.07
N GLN A 45 4.87 15.45 14.15
CA GLN A 45 4.74 14.88 12.80
C GLN A 45 6.06 14.96 12.01
N ARG A 46 6.77 16.09 12.10
CA ARG A 46 8.10 16.24 11.47
C ARG A 46 9.12 15.26 12.07
N THR A 47 9.18 15.13 13.39
CA THR A 47 10.06 14.14 14.04
C THR A 47 9.73 12.71 13.61
N ARG A 48 8.44 12.36 13.54
CA ARG A 48 7.98 11.05 13.07
C ARG A 48 8.42 10.78 11.62
N ALA A 49 8.32 11.78 10.74
CA ALA A 49 8.77 11.66 9.35
C ALA A 49 10.30 11.49 9.22
N VAL A 50 11.08 12.19 10.04
CA VAL A 50 12.55 12.03 10.10
C VAL A 50 12.93 10.63 10.57
N LEU A 51 12.26 10.10 11.60
CA LEU A 51 12.48 8.73 12.05
C LEU A 51 12.15 7.69 10.98
N LEU A 52 11.00 7.84 10.31
CA LEU A 52 10.57 6.93 9.27
C LEU A 52 11.56 6.91 8.09
N SER A 53 11.92 8.09 7.56
CA SER A 53 12.89 8.19 6.46
C SER A 53 14.27 7.65 6.84
N THR A 54 14.76 7.91 8.05
CA THR A 54 16.03 7.37 8.56
C THR A 54 15.98 5.85 8.65
N ALA A 55 14.89 5.29 9.17
CA ALA A 55 14.72 3.85 9.29
C ALA A 55 14.67 3.17 7.93
N LEU A 56 13.91 3.72 6.97
CA LEU A 56 13.83 3.18 5.61
C LEU A 56 15.19 3.21 4.90
N TYR A 57 15.97 4.29 5.07
CA TYR A 57 17.34 4.33 4.60
C TYR A 57 18.18 3.19 5.19
N LEU A 58 18.17 3.01 6.52
CA LEU A 58 18.91 1.93 7.16
C LEU A 58 18.44 0.53 6.73
N PHE A 59 17.13 0.31 6.58
CA PHE A 59 16.59 -0.96 6.12
C PHE A 59 17.03 -1.31 4.69
N ARG A 60 17.19 -0.32 3.81
CA ARG A 60 17.69 -0.53 2.45
C ARG A 60 19.19 -0.83 2.42
N GLU A 61 19.96 -0.11 3.22
CA GLU A 61 21.42 -0.22 3.23
C GLU A 61 21.92 -1.46 3.98
N ARG A 62 21.27 -1.82 5.09
CA ARG A 62 21.74 -2.87 6.00
C ARG A 62 20.79 -4.06 6.14
N GLY A 63 19.57 -3.93 5.63
CA GLY A 63 18.50 -4.89 5.86
C GLY A 63 17.71 -4.61 7.14
N PHE A 64 16.47 -5.09 7.14
CA PHE A 64 15.54 -4.94 8.26
C PHE A 64 16.07 -5.62 9.54
N GLU A 65 16.57 -6.85 9.45
CA GLU A 65 17.00 -7.62 10.63
C GLU A 65 18.22 -7.00 11.32
N ALA A 66 19.24 -6.62 10.55
CA ALA A 66 20.50 -6.07 11.07
C ALA A 66 20.38 -4.65 11.63
N THR A 67 19.25 -3.96 11.40
CA THR A 67 19.02 -2.61 11.91
C THR A 67 18.34 -2.66 13.28
N THR A 68 18.76 -1.80 14.21
CA THR A 68 18.14 -1.66 15.54
C THR A 68 17.45 -0.30 15.75
N MET A 69 16.46 -0.25 16.65
CA MET A 69 15.80 1.02 17.02
C MET A 69 16.79 2.06 17.58
N ARG A 70 17.82 1.62 18.31
CA ARG A 70 18.86 2.51 18.84
C ARG A 70 19.70 3.15 17.74
N GLU A 71 20.05 2.39 16.70
CA GLU A 71 20.78 2.93 15.56
C GLU A 71 19.96 3.91 14.75
N ILE A 72 18.67 3.62 14.54
CA ILE A 72 17.71 4.54 13.90
C ILE A 72 17.66 5.84 14.69
N ALA A 73 17.45 5.78 16.00
CA ALA A 73 17.41 6.95 16.87
C ALA A 73 18.69 7.80 16.77
N ARG A 74 19.85 7.14 16.88
CA ARG A 74 21.17 7.79 16.80
C ARG A 74 21.38 8.48 15.46
N MET A 75 21.03 7.81 14.36
CA MET A 75 21.18 8.38 13.01
C MET A 75 20.19 9.53 12.75
N ALA A 76 18.99 9.46 13.32
CA ALA A 76 17.99 10.52 13.24
C ALA A 76 18.31 11.73 14.14
N GLY A 77 19.38 11.66 14.95
CA GLY A 77 19.74 12.71 15.91
C GLY A 77 18.76 12.82 17.09
N LEU A 78 18.10 11.71 17.45
CA LEU A 78 17.07 11.65 18.47
C LEU A 78 17.49 10.76 19.64
N SER A 79 16.95 11.03 20.82
CA SER A 79 17.10 10.12 21.96
C SER A 79 16.29 8.83 21.73
N ALA A 80 16.70 7.75 22.39
CA ALA A 80 15.95 6.50 22.36
C ALA A 80 14.50 6.72 22.84
N GLY A 81 14.32 7.42 23.97
CA GLY A 81 12.98 7.72 24.50
C GLY A 81 12.10 8.51 23.54
N ALA A 82 12.65 9.54 22.88
CA ALA A 82 11.92 10.31 21.87
C ALA A 82 11.55 9.46 20.64
N SER A 83 12.41 8.50 20.28
CA SER A 83 12.14 7.59 19.16
C SER A 83 11.05 6.57 19.50
N TYR A 84 11.11 5.97 20.69
CA TYR A 84 10.10 5.04 21.18
C TYR A 84 8.73 5.68 21.41
N TYR A 85 8.69 7.00 21.67
CA TYR A 85 7.44 7.75 21.72
C TYR A 85 6.70 7.73 20.37
N HIS A 86 7.41 7.82 19.24
CA HIS A 86 6.81 7.81 17.90
C HIS A 86 6.63 6.41 17.32
N PHE A 87 7.59 5.51 17.55
CA PHE A 87 7.56 4.15 17.06
C PHE A 87 8.03 3.19 18.14
N SER A 88 7.10 2.35 18.65
CA SER A 88 7.41 1.36 19.67
C SER A 88 8.33 0.24 19.19
N SER A 89 8.40 -0.02 17.87
CA SER A 89 9.20 -1.09 17.28
C SER A 89 9.49 -0.86 15.79
N LYS A 90 10.42 -1.65 15.23
CA LYS A 90 10.69 -1.69 13.77
C LYS A 90 9.45 -2.09 12.97
N VAL A 91 8.63 -3.00 13.50
CA VAL A 91 7.35 -3.39 12.90
C VAL A 91 6.41 -2.19 12.81
N GLY A 92 6.35 -1.34 13.84
CA GLY A 92 5.56 -0.11 13.82
C GLY A 92 6.01 0.87 12.73
N ILE A 93 7.30 0.91 12.42
CA ILE A 93 7.87 1.69 11.31
C ILE A 93 7.42 1.10 9.96
N ILE A 94 7.48 -0.22 9.78
CA ILE A 94 7.03 -0.87 8.54
C ILE A 94 5.53 -0.66 8.30
N ARG A 95 4.71 -0.71 9.36
CA ARG A 95 3.28 -0.39 9.24
C ARG A 95 3.05 1.05 8.77
N ALA A 96 3.80 2.01 9.32
CA ALA A 96 3.73 3.40 8.87
C ALA A 96 4.23 3.58 7.43
N TYR A 97 5.22 2.79 7.01
CA TYR A 97 5.64 2.73 5.61
C TYR A 97 4.53 2.20 4.70
N TYR A 98 3.85 1.13 5.08
CA TYR A 98 2.70 0.61 4.34
C TYR A 98 1.58 1.65 4.22
N GLU A 99 1.21 2.29 5.33
CA GLU A 99 0.20 3.37 5.35
C GLU A 99 0.60 4.51 4.41
N GLN A 100 1.84 5.00 4.49
CA GLN A 100 2.36 6.04 3.62
C GLN A 100 2.31 5.62 2.15
N LYS A 101 2.76 4.40 1.81
CA LYS A 101 2.79 3.90 0.44
C LYS A 101 1.44 3.55 -0.14
N THR A 102 0.43 3.28 0.70
CA THR A 102 -0.95 3.14 0.25
C THR A 102 -1.56 4.51 0.03
N GLY A 103 -1.34 5.49 0.92
CA GLY A 103 -1.80 6.87 0.71
C GLY A 103 -1.23 7.51 -0.56
N GLU A 104 0.09 7.41 -0.77
CA GLU A 104 0.74 7.89 -2.00
C GLU A 104 0.16 7.23 -3.27
N HIS A 105 -0.24 5.95 -3.18
CA HIS A 105 -0.83 5.21 -4.31
C HIS A 105 -2.26 5.63 -4.58
N VAL A 106 -3.06 5.85 -3.53
CA VAL A 106 -4.41 6.44 -3.61
C VAL A 106 -4.34 7.78 -4.34
N ASP A 107 -3.46 8.69 -3.92
CA ASP A 107 -3.37 10.03 -4.51
C ASP A 107 -3.00 9.98 -6.01
N ARG A 108 -2.02 9.14 -6.38
CA ARG A 108 -1.61 8.97 -7.79
C ARG A 108 -2.72 8.38 -8.64
N THR A 109 -3.36 7.31 -8.16
CA THR A 109 -4.42 6.65 -8.91
C THR A 109 -5.66 7.52 -9.05
N ASP A 110 -5.99 8.33 -8.03
CA ASP A 110 -7.07 9.30 -8.13
C ASP A 110 -6.83 10.37 -9.19
N ALA A 111 -5.59 10.82 -9.38
CA ALA A 111 -5.25 11.72 -10.47
C ALA A 111 -5.45 11.05 -11.84
N ILE A 112 -4.97 9.81 -12.01
CA ILE A 112 -5.11 9.02 -13.25
C ILE A 112 -6.58 8.74 -13.56
N PHE A 113 -7.36 8.34 -12.56
CA PHE A 113 -8.76 7.96 -12.72
C PHE A 113 -9.66 9.15 -13.08
N ARG A 114 -9.25 10.37 -12.73
CA ARG A 114 -9.93 11.59 -13.19
C ARG A 114 -9.61 11.96 -14.63
N SER A 115 -8.47 11.53 -15.17
CA SER A 115 -8.05 11.88 -16.53
C SER A 115 -8.55 10.91 -17.60
N THR A 116 -9.11 9.75 -17.23
CA THR A 116 -9.61 8.76 -18.19
C THR A 116 -10.75 7.91 -17.64
N ALA A 117 -11.68 7.54 -18.53
CA ALA A 117 -12.72 6.54 -18.27
C ALA A 117 -12.36 5.13 -18.76
N SER A 118 -11.27 4.97 -19.53
CA SER A 118 -10.84 3.67 -20.10
C SER A 118 -10.42 2.71 -19.01
N LEU A 119 -11.01 1.51 -18.95
CA LEU A 119 -10.64 0.51 -17.95
C LEU A 119 -9.16 0.12 -18.09
N GLY A 120 -8.70 -0.10 -19.32
CA GLY A 120 -7.30 -0.47 -19.59
C GLY A 120 -6.30 0.57 -19.07
N GLU A 121 -6.56 1.86 -19.32
CA GLU A 121 -5.68 2.93 -18.83
C GLU A 121 -5.70 3.05 -17.30
N ARG A 122 -6.87 2.88 -16.69
CA ARG A 122 -7.00 2.89 -15.22
C ARG A 122 -6.27 1.71 -14.59
N LEU A 123 -6.41 0.51 -15.14
CA LEU A 123 -5.69 -0.66 -14.65
C LEU A 123 -4.17 -0.52 -14.82
N ARG A 124 -3.68 -0.14 -16.02
CA ARG A 124 -2.24 0.15 -16.23
C ARG A 124 -1.73 1.18 -15.22
N GLY A 125 -2.45 2.28 -15.07
CA GLY A 125 -2.10 3.33 -14.11
C GLY A 125 -2.06 2.83 -12.67
N ALA A 126 -2.99 1.97 -12.26
CA ALA A 126 -3.00 1.38 -10.93
C ALA A 126 -1.78 0.48 -10.67
N PHE A 127 -1.41 -0.38 -11.61
CA PHE A 127 -0.25 -1.27 -11.47
C PHE A 127 1.08 -0.50 -11.56
N HIS A 128 1.30 0.26 -12.65
CA HIS A 128 2.56 0.98 -12.90
C HIS A 128 2.87 2.00 -11.81
N SER A 129 1.88 2.78 -11.36
CA SER A 129 2.11 3.78 -10.31
C SER A 129 2.60 3.16 -9.00
N LYS A 130 2.24 1.91 -8.69
CA LYS A 130 2.81 1.21 -7.53
C LYS A 130 4.27 0.83 -7.77
N ILE A 131 4.59 0.27 -8.93
CA ILE A 131 5.97 -0.12 -9.28
C ILE A 131 6.88 1.11 -9.20
N GLU A 132 6.47 2.23 -9.78
CA GLU A 132 7.20 3.49 -9.70
C GLU A 132 7.37 4.00 -8.26
N LEU A 133 6.33 3.89 -7.42
CA LEU A 133 6.37 4.28 -6.00
C LEU A 133 7.37 3.45 -5.19
N LEU A 134 7.54 2.18 -5.58
CA LEU A 134 8.36 1.19 -4.91
C LEU A 134 9.73 0.96 -5.57
N ALA A 135 10.00 1.58 -6.72
CA ALA A 135 11.22 1.41 -7.50
C ALA A 135 12.48 1.51 -6.65
N ARG A 136 12.55 2.53 -5.78
CA ARG A 136 13.71 2.75 -4.91
C ARG A 136 13.79 1.75 -3.74
N ASP A 137 12.68 1.13 -3.39
CA ASP A 137 12.54 0.23 -2.23
C ASP A 137 12.48 -1.25 -2.65
N ARG A 138 12.81 -1.60 -3.91
CA ARG A 138 12.72 -2.96 -4.48
C ARG A 138 13.30 -4.06 -3.57
N LYS A 139 14.52 -3.86 -3.05
CA LYS A 139 15.16 -4.81 -2.13
C LYS A 139 14.42 -4.95 -0.80
N LEU A 140 13.92 -3.83 -0.26
CA LEU A 140 13.11 -3.83 0.96
C LEU A 140 11.78 -4.55 0.73
N VAL A 141 11.11 -4.29 -0.41
CA VAL A 141 9.89 -4.98 -0.82
C VAL A 141 10.14 -6.49 -0.88
N GLY A 142 11.17 -6.95 -1.60
CA GLY A 142 11.51 -8.38 -1.64
C GLY A 142 11.77 -8.99 -0.26
N ALA A 143 12.37 -8.23 0.66
CA ALA A 143 12.57 -8.68 2.02
C ALA A 143 11.26 -8.84 2.81
N LEU A 144 10.35 -7.88 2.68
CA LEU A 144 9.03 -7.91 3.32
C LEU A 144 8.13 -9.00 2.71
N LEU A 145 8.24 -9.26 1.41
CA LEU A 145 7.44 -10.28 0.73
C LEU A 145 7.76 -11.71 1.20
N ARG A 146 8.92 -11.95 1.82
CA ARG A 146 9.20 -13.26 2.46
C ARG A 146 8.26 -13.56 3.62
N SER A 147 7.76 -12.53 4.31
CA SER A 147 6.79 -12.68 5.39
C SER A 147 5.38 -13.01 4.89
N LEU A 148 5.11 -12.95 3.57
CA LEU A 148 3.80 -13.31 3.02
C LEU A 148 3.39 -14.74 3.35
N SER A 149 4.34 -15.67 3.41
CA SER A 149 4.08 -17.08 3.67
C SER A 149 3.61 -17.38 5.10
N ASN A 150 3.74 -16.42 6.02
CA ASN A 150 3.24 -16.52 7.39
C ASN A 150 2.30 -15.36 7.72
N PRO A 151 0.97 -15.55 7.65
CA PRO A 151 0.01 -14.50 7.98
C PRO A 151 0.07 -13.99 9.43
N GLN A 152 0.71 -14.74 10.35
CA GLN A 152 0.92 -14.32 11.73
C GLN A 152 2.19 -13.48 11.93
N ASP A 153 3.03 -13.36 10.90
CA ASP A 153 4.16 -12.43 10.93
C ASP A 153 3.63 -10.99 10.87
N PRO A 154 3.91 -10.12 11.87
CA PRO A 154 3.44 -8.73 11.86
C PRO A 154 3.89 -7.89 10.66
N LEU A 155 4.91 -8.33 9.92
CA LEU A 155 5.37 -7.70 8.67
C LEU A 155 4.53 -8.11 7.45
N SER A 156 3.80 -9.22 7.54
CA SER A 156 2.96 -9.74 6.47
C SER A 156 1.87 -8.76 6.11
N ILE A 157 1.65 -8.51 4.82
CA ILE A 157 0.51 -7.69 4.35
C ILE A 157 -0.85 -8.36 4.67
N PHE A 158 -0.83 -9.65 5.01
CA PHE A 158 -2.00 -10.40 5.44
C PHE A 158 -2.25 -10.36 6.95
N ALA A 159 -1.30 -9.86 7.74
CA ALA A 159 -1.45 -9.74 9.19
C ALA A 159 -2.67 -8.89 9.56
N PRO A 160 -3.40 -9.22 10.65
CA PRO A 160 -4.56 -8.47 11.09
C PRO A 160 -4.30 -6.97 11.26
N GLU A 161 -3.12 -6.60 11.75
CA GLU A 161 -2.70 -5.21 11.98
C GLU A 161 -2.53 -4.41 10.68
N ASN A 162 -2.31 -5.11 9.55
CA ASN A 162 -2.13 -4.51 8.23
C ASN A 162 -3.43 -4.56 7.40
N HIS A 163 -4.54 -5.03 7.98
CA HIS A 163 -5.85 -5.04 7.32
C HIS A 163 -6.26 -3.68 6.73
N PRO A 164 -6.13 -2.53 7.43
CA PRO A 164 -6.49 -1.23 6.85
C PRO A 164 -5.72 -0.89 5.56
N THR A 165 -4.42 -1.19 5.54
CA THR A 165 -3.56 -1.03 4.35
C THR A 165 -4.07 -1.89 3.19
N ARG A 166 -4.40 -3.15 3.48
CA ARG A 166 -4.95 -4.08 2.47
C ARG A 166 -6.29 -3.58 1.94
N THR A 167 -7.20 -3.16 2.82
CA THR A 167 -8.50 -2.59 2.44
C THR A 167 -8.33 -1.41 1.49
N GLY A 168 -7.49 -0.43 1.85
CA GLY A 168 -7.24 0.73 0.98
C GLY A 168 -6.61 0.34 -0.37
N ALA A 169 -5.76 -0.70 -0.40
CA ALA A 169 -5.18 -1.20 -1.64
C ALA A 169 -6.23 -1.91 -2.54
N VAL A 170 -7.19 -2.62 -1.96
CA VAL A 170 -8.32 -3.22 -2.72
C VAL A 170 -9.25 -2.14 -3.26
N GLU A 171 -9.55 -1.11 -2.47
CA GLU A 171 -10.40 0.03 -2.86
C GLU A 171 -9.84 0.80 -4.07
N ILE A 172 -8.52 0.80 -4.29
CA ILE A 172 -7.93 1.35 -5.53
C ILE A 172 -8.43 0.59 -6.76
N PHE A 173 -8.46 -0.74 -6.71
CA PHE A 173 -8.93 -1.57 -7.83
C PHE A 173 -10.45 -1.54 -7.98
N GLU A 174 -11.21 -1.43 -6.89
CA GLU A 174 -12.65 -1.17 -6.97
C GLU A 174 -12.94 0.12 -7.71
N ARG A 175 -12.22 1.19 -7.34
CA ARG A 175 -12.34 2.47 -8.04
C ARG A 175 -11.97 2.31 -9.51
N ALA A 176 -10.89 1.61 -9.85
CA ALA A 176 -10.50 1.34 -11.23
C ALA A 176 -11.63 0.67 -12.04
N LEU A 177 -12.37 -0.26 -11.43
CA LEU A 177 -13.51 -0.97 -12.03
C LEU A 177 -14.80 -0.15 -12.12
N ALA A 178 -14.89 1.02 -11.49
CA ALA A 178 -16.09 1.85 -11.45
C ALA A 178 -16.77 2.12 -12.82
N PRO A 179 -16.07 2.28 -13.98
CA PRO A 179 -16.72 2.57 -15.25
C PRO A 179 -17.58 1.41 -15.77
N LEU A 180 -17.34 0.19 -15.26
CA LEU A 180 -18.14 -0.99 -15.59
C LEU A 180 -19.53 -0.97 -14.95
N GLY A 181 -19.77 -0.09 -13.97
CA GLY A 181 -21.08 0.03 -13.31
C GLY A 181 -21.52 -1.23 -12.55
N LEU A 182 -20.56 -2.05 -12.09
CA LEU A 182 -20.84 -3.30 -11.39
C LEU A 182 -21.44 -3.05 -10.00
N ALA A 183 -22.35 -3.93 -9.58
CA ALA A 183 -22.83 -3.96 -8.20
C ALA A 183 -21.67 -4.29 -7.22
N ALA A 184 -21.75 -3.80 -5.98
CA ALA A 184 -20.68 -3.92 -4.99
C ALA A 184 -20.31 -5.39 -4.70
N GLU A 185 -21.30 -6.28 -4.69
CA GLU A 185 -21.15 -7.73 -4.48
C GLU A 185 -20.29 -8.39 -5.56
N ARG A 186 -20.18 -7.78 -6.74
CA ARG A 186 -19.34 -8.23 -7.86
C ARG A 186 -18.02 -7.47 -7.94
N ALA A 187 -18.07 -6.16 -7.72
CA ALA A 187 -16.89 -5.32 -7.79
C ALA A 187 -15.85 -5.71 -6.72
N ARG A 188 -16.29 -5.99 -5.49
CA ARG A 188 -15.40 -6.32 -4.36
C ARG A 188 -14.55 -7.58 -4.63
N PRO A 189 -15.11 -8.77 -4.95
CA PRO A 189 -14.29 -9.95 -5.22
C PRO A 189 -13.33 -9.77 -6.40
N LEU A 190 -13.76 -9.06 -7.46
CA LEU A 190 -12.91 -8.77 -8.62
C LEU A 190 -11.76 -7.83 -8.28
N ALA A 191 -12.02 -6.77 -7.53
CA ALA A 191 -10.99 -5.87 -7.05
C ALA A 191 -9.99 -6.60 -6.15
N THR A 192 -10.45 -7.51 -5.30
CA THR A 192 -9.53 -8.35 -4.52
C THR A 192 -8.71 -9.28 -5.40
N ALA A 193 -9.29 -9.83 -6.47
CA ALA A 193 -8.55 -10.64 -7.46
C ALA A 193 -7.43 -9.82 -8.13
N LEU A 194 -7.75 -8.60 -8.57
CA LEU A 194 -6.79 -7.67 -9.16
C LEU A 194 -5.70 -7.26 -8.17
N TRP A 195 -6.07 -7.05 -6.90
CA TRP A 195 -5.09 -6.83 -5.83
C TRP A 195 -4.21 -8.07 -5.60
N GLY A 196 -4.75 -9.28 -5.66
CA GLY A 196 -3.96 -10.52 -5.59
C GLY A 196 -2.97 -10.65 -6.74
N LEU A 197 -3.42 -10.35 -7.96
CA LEU A 197 -2.56 -10.24 -9.15
C LEU A 197 -1.48 -9.17 -8.94
N HIS A 198 -1.82 -8.03 -8.34
CA HIS A 198 -0.87 -6.99 -8.00
C HIS A 198 0.20 -7.47 -7.02
N VAL A 199 -0.18 -8.23 -6.00
CA VAL A 199 0.80 -8.88 -5.10
C VAL A 199 1.70 -9.84 -5.88
N ALA A 200 1.16 -10.62 -6.83
CA ALA A 200 1.97 -11.48 -7.69
C ALA A 200 2.96 -10.70 -8.57
N VAL A 201 2.52 -9.56 -9.13
CA VAL A 201 3.40 -8.63 -9.87
C VAL A 201 4.48 -8.05 -8.96
N LEU A 202 4.18 -7.73 -7.70
CA LEU A 202 5.17 -7.25 -6.74
C LEU A 202 6.23 -8.31 -6.40
N ILE A 203 5.82 -9.59 -6.34
CA ILE A 203 6.75 -10.71 -6.19
C ILE A 203 7.66 -10.81 -7.41
N TYR A 204 7.12 -10.70 -8.63
CA TYR A 204 7.95 -10.69 -9.84
C TYR A 204 8.90 -9.49 -9.87
N PHE A 205 8.38 -8.29 -9.62
CA PHE A 205 9.13 -7.04 -9.51
C PHE A 205 10.30 -7.12 -8.55
N SER A 206 10.14 -7.78 -7.39
CA SER A 206 11.25 -7.89 -6.43
C SER A 206 12.44 -8.70 -6.93
N HIS A 207 12.25 -9.50 -7.98
CA HIS A 207 13.28 -10.33 -8.63
C HIS A 207 13.68 -9.82 -10.02
N ASP A 208 13.04 -8.75 -10.52
CA ASP A 208 13.30 -8.27 -11.88
C ASP A 208 14.52 -7.36 -11.94
N ASP A 209 15.64 -7.94 -12.38
CA ASP A 209 16.91 -7.23 -12.56
C ASP A 209 17.07 -6.56 -13.93
N SER A 210 16.00 -6.43 -14.72
CA SER A 210 16.06 -5.62 -15.95
C SER A 210 16.18 -4.12 -15.63
N GLU A 211 16.73 -3.36 -16.57
CA GLU A 211 16.85 -1.90 -16.46
C GLU A 211 15.46 -1.28 -16.22
N ASP A 212 15.37 -0.44 -15.19
CA ASP A 212 14.13 0.18 -14.70
C ASP A 212 12.95 -0.79 -14.54
N SER A 213 13.25 -2.08 -14.28
CA SER A 213 12.25 -3.15 -14.20
C SER A 213 11.37 -3.26 -15.47
N ALA A 214 11.97 -3.09 -16.65
CA ALA A 214 11.28 -3.16 -17.94
C ALA A 214 10.44 -4.44 -18.14
N ARG A 215 10.90 -5.61 -17.66
CA ARG A 215 10.12 -6.86 -17.76
C ARG A 215 8.86 -6.84 -16.90
N THR A 216 8.93 -6.23 -15.71
CA THR A 216 7.76 -6.02 -14.85
C THR A 216 6.74 -5.12 -15.54
N HIS A 217 7.20 -4.03 -16.17
CA HIS A 217 6.31 -3.11 -16.89
C HIS A 217 5.65 -3.80 -18.08
N ALA A 218 6.42 -4.57 -18.88
CA ALA A 218 5.87 -5.37 -19.98
C ALA A 218 4.85 -6.41 -19.48
N LEU A 219 5.14 -7.11 -18.38
CA LEU A 219 4.19 -8.06 -17.77
C LEU A 219 2.88 -7.37 -17.39
N ILE A 220 2.93 -6.17 -16.79
CA ILE A 220 1.74 -5.39 -16.46
C ILE A 220 0.96 -5.06 -17.74
N ASP A 221 1.65 -4.57 -18.76
CA ASP A 221 1.05 -4.16 -20.02
C ASP A 221 0.32 -5.31 -20.72
N ASP A 222 1.00 -6.44 -20.90
CA ASP A 222 0.44 -7.65 -21.51
C ASP A 222 -0.74 -8.22 -20.69
N THR A 223 -0.62 -8.16 -19.36
CA THR A 223 -1.69 -8.63 -18.47
C THR A 223 -2.93 -7.74 -18.58
N VAL A 224 -2.76 -6.42 -18.66
CA VAL A 224 -3.90 -5.50 -18.82
C VAL A 224 -4.54 -5.63 -20.20
N ASP A 225 -3.74 -5.82 -21.26
CA ASP A 225 -4.26 -6.07 -22.61
C ASP A 225 -5.10 -7.34 -22.70
N LEU A 226 -4.76 -8.36 -21.91
CA LEU A 226 -5.57 -9.56 -21.80
C LEU A 226 -6.84 -9.32 -20.96
N LEU A 227 -6.73 -8.67 -19.81
CA LEU A 227 -7.82 -8.61 -18.82
C LEU A 227 -8.87 -7.54 -19.12
N ALA A 228 -8.46 -6.35 -19.55
CA ALA A 228 -9.39 -5.22 -19.70
C ALA A 228 -10.52 -5.52 -20.71
N PRO A 229 -10.25 -6.05 -21.92
CA PRO A 229 -11.31 -6.39 -22.86
C PRO A 229 -12.28 -7.46 -22.32
N LEU A 230 -11.76 -8.46 -21.60
CA LEU A 230 -12.59 -9.52 -21.01
C LEU A 230 -13.55 -8.97 -19.95
N LEU A 231 -13.05 -8.05 -19.11
CA LEU A 231 -13.86 -7.39 -18.08
C LEU A 231 -14.90 -6.45 -18.71
N GLU A 232 -14.55 -5.69 -19.75
CA GLU A 232 -15.49 -4.83 -20.47
C GLU A 232 -16.59 -5.64 -21.19
N LEU A 233 -16.23 -6.75 -21.82
CA LEU A 233 -17.19 -7.67 -22.43
C LEU A 233 -18.15 -8.26 -21.39
N SER A 234 -17.69 -8.50 -20.16
CA SER A 234 -18.55 -9.01 -19.10
C SER A 234 -19.68 -8.06 -18.70
N GLY A 235 -19.54 -6.75 -18.96
CA GLY A 235 -20.60 -5.76 -18.75
C GLY A 235 -21.71 -5.80 -19.80
N HIS A 236 -21.45 -6.39 -20.97
CA HIS A 236 -22.35 -6.29 -22.14
C HIS A 236 -22.79 -7.66 -22.70
N VAL A 237 -22.02 -8.72 -22.44
CA VAL A 237 -22.22 -10.06 -23.01
C VAL A 237 -22.60 -11.05 -21.90
N PRO A 238 -23.83 -11.60 -21.89
CA PRO A 238 -24.30 -12.49 -20.81
C PRO A 238 -23.44 -13.74 -20.58
N ALA A 239 -22.80 -14.27 -21.62
CA ALA A 239 -21.88 -15.40 -21.48
C ALA A 239 -20.60 -15.02 -20.74
N ALA A 240 -19.98 -13.89 -21.10
CA ALA A 240 -18.80 -13.36 -20.40
C ALA A 240 -19.15 -12.96 -18.96
N GLN A 241 -20.31 -12.35 -18.76
CA GLN A 241 -20.84 -12.00 -17.45
C GLN A 241 -20.93 -13.23 -16.53
N ARG A 242 -21.49 -14.35 -17.00
CA ARG A 242 -21.57 -15.60 -16.20
C ARG A 242 -20.21 -16.14 -15.79
N THR A 243 -19.21 -16.05 -16.67
CA THR A 243 -17.84 -16.48 -16.36
C THR A 243 -17.22 -15.61 -15.28
N VAL A 244 -17.36 -14.28 -15.40
CA VAL A 244 -16.86 -13.33 -14.41
C VAL A 244 -17.58 -13.46 -13.07
N ASP A 245 -18.92 -13.63 -13.09
CA ASP A 245 -19.73 -13.88 -11.89
C ASP A 245 -19.28 -15.16 -11.19
N ARG A 246 -19.03 -16.23 -11.96
CA ARG A 246 -18.52 -17.49 -11.40
C ARG A 246 -17.13 -17.33 -10.79
N LEU A 247 -16.24 -16.57 -11.43
CA LEU A 247 -14.92 -16.28 -10.87
C LEU A 247 -15.05 -15.50 -9.56
N ALA A 248 -15.87 -14.44 -9.53
CA ALA A 248 -16.12 -13.65 -8.34
C ALA A 248 -16.68 -14.50 -7.19
N GLU A 249 -17.66 -15.38 -7.46
CA GLU A 249 -18.19 -16.33 -6.47
C GLU A 249 -17.12 -17.28 -5.93
N LEU A 250 -16.25 -17.82 -6.79
CA LEU A 250 -15.17 -18.73 -6.38
C LEU A 250 -14.17 -18.02 -5.47
N LEU A 251 -13.79 -16.79 -5.81
CA LEU A 251 -12.89 -15.97 -5.01
C LEU A 251 -13.50 -15.62 -3.65
N ALA A 252 -14.79 -15.27 -3.63
CA ALA A 252 -15.52 -15.02 -2.39
C ALA A 252 -15.57 -16.27 -1.50
N LYS A 253 -15.88 -17.44 -2.07
CA LYS A 253 -15.89 -18.73 -1.35
C LYS A 253 -14.51 -19.13 -0.84
N ALA A 254 -13.45 -18.77 -1.53
CA ALA A 254 -12.07 -18.99 -1.09
C ALA A 254 -11.64 -18.08 0.07
N GLY A 255 -12.52 -17.17 0.54
CA GLY A 255 -12.21 -16.22 1.60
C GLY A 255 -11.30 -15.08 1.15
N LEU A 256 -11.05 -14.94 -0.16
CA LEU A 256 -10.25 -13.85 -0.71
C LEU A 256 -11.03 -12.53 -0.72
N ALA A 257 -12.36 -12.55 -0.72
CA ALA A 257 -13.18 -11.34 -0.69
C ALA A 257 -13.46 -10.78 0.73
N ALA A 258 -12.98 -11.44 1.79
CA ALA A 258 -13.25 -11.12 3.20
C ALA A 258 -12.18 -10.21 3.84
#